data_AF-V9IJ37-F1
#
_entry.id   AF-V9IJ37-F1
#
_cell.length_a   1.000
_cell.length_b   1.000
_cell.length_c   1.000
_cell.angle_alpha   90.00
_cell.angle_beta   90.00
_cell.angle_gamma   90.00
#
_symmetry.space_group_name_H-M   'P 1'
#
loop_
_entity.id
_entity.type
_entity.pdbx_description
1 polymer ?
#
loop_
_entity_poly.entity_id
_entity_poly.type
_entity_poly.pdbx_seq_one_letter_code
_entity_poly.pdbx_strand_id
1 'polypeptide(L)'
;MNGMERHGHGHGHSHTHSHRHRHSHGNLQSVSQNSSQSSKHSHTHALHLQKDTPVVQTPQKPRNYKLLVDPFLVKGATKLYRYDGMVPGDPTYPEVQPRDPRSQLTRIWTRLEQLDLPVPRFKIDSNYCGEPPPLEVTFCHLNDNIDKTFLTDMVQKFGAVEELIVYYHPVTNKHLGIARVVFETTKSFKSLC
;
A
#
# COMPACT_ATOMS: atom_id res chain seq x y z
N MET A 1 28.42 -27.69 48.96
CA MET A 1 29.35 -26.89 49.79
C MET A 1 29.53 -25.54 49.13
N ASN A 2 29.07 -24.50 49.83
CA ASN A 2 29.29 -23.09 49.48
C ASN A 2 30.73 -22.69 49.87
N GLY A 3 31.31 -21.76 49.11
CA GLY A 3 32.58 -21.11 49.44
C GLY A 3 32.68 -19.76 48.74
N MET A 4 32.17 -18.73 49.40
CA MET A 4 32.32 -17.31 49.08
C MET A 4 33.71 -16.81 49.48
N GLU A 5 34.34 -15.91 48.71
CA GLU A 5 35.22 -14.77 49.10
C GLU A 5 35.59 -13.98 47.82
N ARG A 6 35.83 -12.67 47.73
CA ARG A 6 35.47 -11.43 48.46
C ARG A 6 35.64 -10.25 47.48
N HIS A 7 34.97 -9.16 47.83
CA HIS A 7 34.83 -7.87 47.17
C HIS A 7 36.13 -7.12 46.82
N GLY A 8 36.14 -6.47 45.64
CA GLY A 8 36.99 -5.32 45.31
C GLY A 8 36.16 -4.04 45.24
N HIS A 9 36.55 -3.04 46.02
CA HIS A 9 35.97 -1.69 46.04
C HIS A 9 36.63 -0.82 44.96
N GLY A 10 35.83 -0.05 44.23
CA GLY A 10 36.28 1.01 43.33
C GLY A 10 35.25 2.13 43.24
N HIS A 11 35.36 3.10 44.14
CA HIS A 11 34.67 4.40 44.08
C HIS A 11 35.31 5.28 43.00
N GLY A 12 34.50 6.02 42.24
CA GLY A 12 34.98 6.99 41.25
C GLY A 12 33.83 7.75 40.60
N HIS A 13 33.23 8.68 41.33
CA HIS A 13 32.25 9.64 40.83
C HIS A 13 32.90 10.65 39.87
N SER A 14 32.22 10.98 38.77
CA SER A 14 32.09 12.38 38.35
C SER A 14 30.93 12.55 37.37
N HIS A 15 29.88 13.17 37.90
CA HIS A 15 28.77 13.73 37.14
C HIS A 15 29.23 15.02 36.46
N THR A 16 28.90 15.19 35.18
CA THR A 16 28.86 16.52 34.56
C THR A 16 27.43 16.80 34.11
N HIS A 17 26.74 17.60 34.93
CA HIS A 17 25.46 18.20 34.60
C HIS A 17 25.69 19.41 33.69
N SER A 18 25.15 19.37 32.47
CA SER A 18 25.00 20.58 31.65
C SER A 18 23.58 21.09 31.78
N HIS A 19 23.44 22.21 32.49
CA HIS A 19 22.24 23.02 32.54
C HIS A 19 22.13 23.84 31.26
N ARG A 20 20.99 23.80 30.57
CA ARG A 20 20.50 24.98 29.85
C ARG A 20 18.99 25.02 29.71
N HIS A 21 18.44 25.97 30.47
CA HIS A 21 17.31 26.86 30.20
C HIS A 21 16.02 26.32 29.56
N ARG A 22 15.02 26.20 30.45
CA ARG A 22 13.59 26.39 30.13
C ARG A 22 13.35 27.80 29.62
N HIS A 23 12.63 27.93 28.51
CA HIS A 23 11.72 29.04 28.28
C HIS A 23 10.30 28.50 28.24
N SER A 24 9.49 28.99 29.19
CA SER A 24 8.05 28.83 29.24
C SER A 24 7.47 30.23 28.99
N HIS A 25 6.67 30.38 27.95
CA HIS A 25 5.66 31.43 27.84
C HIS A 25 4.40 30.79 27.27
N GLY A 26 3.31 30.85 28.04
CA GLY A 26 1.98 30.43 27.63
C GLY A 26 1.32 31.45 26.69
N ASN A 27 0.18 31.10 26.09
CA ASN A 27 -1.14 31.27 26.71
C ASN A 27 -2.27 30.93 25.71
N LEU A 28 -3.41 30.48 26.25
CA LEU A 28 -4.80 30.51 25.75
C LEU A 28 -5.27 29.61 24.56
N GLN A 29 -5.92 28.50 24.96
CA GLN A 29 -7.34 28.15 24.74
C GLN A 29 -8.06 28.64 23.44
N SER A 30 -8.55 27.69 22.62
CA SER A 30 -9.98 27.27 22.63
C SER A 30 -10.22 26.16 21.55
N VAL A 31 -10.72 24.98 21.98
CA VAL A 31 -12.09 24.44 21.78
C VAL A 31 -12.31 23.85 20.37
N SER A 32 -12.13 22.52 20.21
CA SER A 32 -13.20 21.50 20.02
C SER A 32 -13.28 21.03 18.55
N GLN A 33 -13.52 19.78 18.16
CA GLN A 33 -13.94 18.56 18.84
C GLN A 33 -13.77 17.36 17.87
N ASN A 34 -13.70 16.16 18.46
CA ASN A 34 -14.12 14.87 17.92
C ASN A 34 -13.17 14.05 17.02
N SER A 35 -12.31 13.26 17.67
CA SER A 35 -11.71 12.06 17.11
C SER A 35 -12.37 10.80 17.70
N SER A 36 -12.88 9.98 16.79
CA SER A 36 -13.45 8.64 16.94
C SER A 36 -12.68 7.71 17.89
N GLN A 37 -13.37 7.20 18.90
CA GLN A 37 -12.91 6.10 19.75
C GLN A 37 -12.94 4.77 18.98
N SER A 38 -11.81 4.06 19.05
CA SER A 38 -11.62 2.69 18.60
C SER A 38 -12.06 1.71 19.70
N SER A 39 -13.15 0.97 19.46
CA SER A 39 -13.59 -0.11 20.34
C SER A 39 -13.11 -1.46 19.80
N LYS A 40 -12.21 -2.09 20.56
CA LYS A 40 -11.77 -3.48 20.40
C LYS A 40 -12.87 -4.39 20.98
N HIS A 41 -13.43 -5.30 20.19
CA HIS A 41 -14.39 -6.29 20.68
C HIS A 41 -13.69 -7.65 20.87
N SER A 42 -13.58 -8.05 22.14
CA SER A 42 -13.24 -9.41 22.56
C SER A 42 -14.50 -10.28 22.55
N HIS A 43 -14.39 -11.51 22.04
CA HIS A 43 -15.50 -12.46 21.94
C HIS A 43 -15.61 -13.30 23.22
N THR A 44 -16.74 -13.22 23.92
CA THR A 44 -17.18 -14.22 24.90
C THR A 44 -18.62 -14.62 24.60
N HIS A 45 -18.84 -15.92 24.45
CA HIS A 45 -20.14 -16.55 24.20
C HIS A 45 -21.03 -16.47 25.45
N ALA A 46 -22.25 -15.97 25.29
CA ALA A 46 -23.35 -16.24 26.21
C ALA A 46 -24.67 -16.36 25.41
N LEU A 47 -25.32 -17.51 25.56
CA LEU A 47 -26.64 -17.82 25.01
C LEU A 47 -27.70 -16.94 25.68
N HIS A 48 -28.56 -16.30 24.89
CA HIS A 48 -29.78 -15.67 25.42
C HIS A 48 -30.97 -15.85 24.45
N LEU A 49 -32.11 -16.16 25.05
CA LEU A 49 -33.35 -16.66 24.48
C LEU A 49 -34.36 -15.50 24.30
N GLN A 50 -34.98 -15.46 23.11
CA GLN A 50 -36.26 -14.83 22.69
C GLN A 50 -36.62 -13.37 23.08
N LYS A 51 -36.96 -12.55 22.06
CA LYS A 51 -38.22 -11.77 22.00
C LYS A 51 -38.44 -11.12 20.61
N ASP A 52 -39.50 -11.52 19.91
CA ASP A 52 -39.96 -10.89 18.67
C ASP A 52 -40.38 -9.42 18.91
N THR A 53 -39.80 -8.50 18.13
CA THR A 53 -40.18 -7.08 18.08
C THR A 53 -40.10 -6.64 16.61
N PRO A 54 -41.09 -5.91 16.05
CA PRO A 54 -41.08 -5.55 14.64
C PRO A 54 -40.00 -4.50 14.39
N VAL A 55 -39.00 -4.84 13.59
CA VAL A 55 -37.92 -3.94 13.19
C VAL A 55 -38.48 -2.91 12.21
N VAL A 56 -38.57 -1.65 12.67
CA VAL A 56 -38.73 -0.48 11.78
C VAL A 56 -37.48 -0.40 10.91
N GLN A 57 -37.60 -0.81 9.65
CA GLN A 57 -36.50 -0.79 8.69
C GLN A 57 -36.22 0.66 8.28
N THR A 58 -35.06 1.19 8.67
CA THR A 58 -34.48 2.35 8.00
C THR A 58 -34.31 2.04 6.51
N PRO A 59 -34.64 2.96 5.57
CA PRO A 59 -34.51 2.67 4.13
C PRO A 59 -33.05 2.42 3.79
N GLN A 60 -32.69 1.15 3.66
CA GLN A 60 -31.38 0.70 3.21
C GLN A 60 -31.16 1.24 1.80
N LYS A 61 -29.99 1.84 1.55
CA LYS A 61 -29.59 2.28 0.20
C LYS A 61 -29.68 1.08 -0.76
N PRO A 62 -30.34 1.17 -1.92
CA PRO A 62 -30.49 0.04 -2.83
C PRO A 62 -29.14 -0.56 -3.23
N ARG A 63 -28.98 -1.87 -3.11
CA ARG A 63 -27.77 -2.61 -3.52
C ARG A 63 -28.14 -3.60 -4.63
N ASN A 64 -27.14 -4.26 -5.21
CA ASN A 64 -27.30 -5.35 -6.20
C ASN A 64 -28.34 -5.04 -7.30
N TYR A 65 -28.04 -4.05 -8.14
CA TYR A 65 -28.96 -3.62 -9.19
C TYR A 65 -28.70 -4.32 -10.52
N LYS A 66 -29.78 -4.53 -11.29
CA LYS A 66 -29.73 -4.93 -12.69
C LYS A 66 -30.67 -4.05 -13.50
N LEU A 67 -30.17 -3.47 -14.59
CA LEU A 67 -31.00 -2.79 -15.57
C LEU A 67 -31.77 -3.86 -16.36
N LEU A 68 -33.10 -3.85 -16.25
CA LEU A 68 -33.98 -4.78 -16.98
C LEU A 68 -34.37 -4.21 -18.35
N VAL A 69 -34.58 -2.90 -18.43
CA VAL A 69 -34.98 -2.20 -19.65
C VAL A 69 -34.12 -0.96 -19.84
N ASP A 70 -33.42 -0.90 -20.96
CA ASP A 70 -32.65 0.27 -21.40
C ASP A 70 -33.39 1.01 -22.52
N PRO A 71 -33.81 2.27 -22.32
CA PRO A 71 -34.46 3.09 -23.37
C PRO A 71 -33.59 3.31 -24.61
N PHE A 72 -32.26 3.19 -24.50
CA PHE A 72 -31.36 3.29 -25.65
C PHE A 72 -31.48 2.06 -26.56
N LEU A 73 -31.73 0.89 -25.97
CA LEU A 73 -31.89 -0.37 -26.71
C LEU A 73 -33.34 -0.59 -27.17
N VAL A 74 -34.32 -0.09 -26.43
CA VAL A 74 -35.75 -0.22 -26.74
C VAL A 74 -36.40 1.17 -26.79
N LYS A 75 -36.61 1.67 -28.01
CA LYS A 75 -37.20 2.99 -28.25
C LYS A 75 -38.60 3.08 -27.63
N GLY A 76 -38.84 4.15 -26.87
CA GLY A 76 -40.13 4.41 -26.21
C GLY A 76 -40.35 3.63 -24.91
N ALA A 77 -39.41 2.80 -24.47
CA ALA A 77 -39.51 2.11 -23.19
C ALA A 77 -39.00 2.99 -22.02
N THR A 78 -39.63 2.86 -20.86
CA THR A 78 -39.18 3.51 -19.62
C THR A 78 -38.04 2.70 -19.00
N LYS A 79 -37.01 3.39 -18.50
CA LYS A 79 -35.88 2.77 -17.82
C LYS A 79 -36.36 2.00 -16.59
N LEU A 80 -36.00 0.72 -16.49
CA LEU A 80 -36.46 -0.15 -15.40
C LEU A 80 -35.29 -0.87 -14.75
N TYR A 81 -35.19 -0.73 -13.42
CA TYR A 81 -34.18 -1.41 -12.60
C TYR A 81 -34.82 -2.42 -11.67
N ARG A 82 -34.08 -3.50 -11.41
CA ARG A 82 -34.33 -4.44 -10.33
C ARG A 82 -33.24 -4.30 -9.27
N TYR A 83 -33.61 -4.20 -8.01
CA TYR A 83 -32.71 -4.09 -6.86
C TYR A 83 -32.98 -5.23 -5.91
N ASP A 84 -31.92 -5.95 -5.52
CA ASP A 84 -32.02 -7.08 -4.57
C ASP A 84 -33.09 -8.13 -4.95
N GLY A 85 -33.43 -8.23 -6.24
CA GLY A 85 -34.45 -9.14 -6.73
C GLY A 85 -35.84 -8.55 -6.95
N MET A 86 -36.10 -7.33 -6.46
CA MET A 86 -37.39 -6.66 -6.58
C MET A 86 -37.36 -5.51 -7.59
N VAL A 87 -38.46 -5.31 -8.31
CA VAL A 87 -38.69 -4.12 -9.12
C VAL A 87 -39.48 -3.11 -8.29
N PRO A 88 -38.92 -1.93 -7.96
CA PRO A 88 -39.61 -0.96 -7.13
C PRO A 88 -40.89 -0.47 -7.82
N GLY A 89 -42.01 -0.49 -7.08
CA GLY A 89 -43.27 0.09 -7.54
C GLY A 89 -44.07 -0.75 -8.55
N ASP A 90 -43.58 -1.94 -8.93
CA ASP A 90 -44.31 -2.84 -9.83
C ASP A 90 -44.28 -4.30 -9.32
N PRO A 91 -45.35 -4.77 -8.67
CA PRO A 91 -45.44 -6.13 -8.11
C PRO A 91 -45.69 -7.20 -9.18
N THR A 92 -45.90 -6.82 -10.44
CA THR A 92 -46.10 -7.77 -11.55
C THR A 92 -44.82 -8.55 -11.86
N TYR A 93 -43.67 -7.98 -11.52
CA TYR A 93 -42.39 -8.66 -11.68
C TYR A 93 -42.15 -9.64 -10.51
N PRO A 94 -41.86 -10.91 -10.81
CA PRO A 94 -41.55 -11.87 -9.75
C PRO A 94 -40.27 -11.46 -9.02
N GLU A 95 -40.26 -11.67 -7.70
CA GLU A 95 -39.06 -11.52 -6.91
C GLU A 95 -38.01 -12.56 -7.34
N VAL A 96 -36.80 -12.11 -7.61
CA VAL A 96 -35.70 -12.98 -8.08
C VAL A 96 -34.57 -12.93 -7.07
N GLN A 97 -34.28 -14.04 -6.39
CA GLN A 97 -33.08 -14.12 -5.57
C GLN A 97 -31.81 -13.96 -6.42
N PRO A 98 -31.04 -12.85 -6.27
CA PRO A 98 -29.79 -12.70 -7.00
C PRO A 98 -28.81 -13.77 -6.54
N ARG A 99 -28.33 -14.60 -7.47
CA ARG A 99 -27.32 -15.63 -7.20
C ARG A 99 -26.19 -15.51 -8.22
N ASP A 100 -25.01 -15.91 -7.80
CA ASP A 100 -23.86 -16.05 -8.69
C ASP A 100 -24.18 -17.12 -9.74
N PRO A 101 -24.12 -16.79 -11.06
CA PRO A 101 -24.46 -17.75 -12.10
C PRO A 101 -23.43 -18.89 -12.22
N ARG A 102 -22.26 -18.78 -11.57
CA ARG A 102 -21.26 -19.84 -11.53
C ARG A 102 -21.79 -21.01 -10.72
N SER A 103 -21.77 -22.20 -11.32
CA SER A 103 -22.13 -23.45 -10.64
C SER A 103 -21.36 -23.60 -9.32
N GLN A 104 -22.10 -23.82 -8.24
CA GLN A 104 -21.52 -24.04 -6.91
C GLN A 104 -20.64 -25.31 -6.92
N LEU A 105 -21.03 -26.34 -7.69
CA LEU A 105 -20.22 -27.54 -7.90
C LEU A 105 -18.93 -27.22 -8.63
N THR A 106 -18.95 -26.38 -9.67
CA THR A 106 -17.71 -25.93 -10.33
C THR A 106 -16.80 -25.20 -9.35
N ARG A 107 -17.33 -24.40 -8.42
CA ARG A 107 -16.51 -23.75 -7.39
C ARG A 107 -15.87 -24.75 -6.40
N ILE A 108 -16.53 -25.86 -6.10
CA ILE A 108 -16.08 -26.88 -5.16
C ILE A 108 -15.12 -27.89 -5.82
N TRP A 109 -15.40 -28.27 -7.07
CA TRP A 109 -14.69 -29.33 -7.80
C TRP A 109 -13.59 -28.82 -8.73
N THR A 110 -13.62 -27.55 -9.13
CA THR A 110 -12.49 -26.98 -9.87
C THR A 110 -11.36 -26.77 -8.88
N ARG A 111 -10.42 -27.72 -8.87
CA ARG A 111 -9.13 -27.52 -8.22
C ARG A 111 -8.49 -26.31 -8.88
N LEU A 112 -8.30 -25.24 -8.12
CA LEU A 112 -7.49 -24.11 -8.57
C LEU A 112 -6.09 -24.68 -8.77
N GLU A 113 -5.70 -24.92 -10.03
CA GLU A 113 -4.30 -25.12 -10.34
C GLU A 113 -3.55 -23.87 -9.92
N GLN A 114 -2.46 -24.07 -9.20
CA GLN A 114 -1.61 -22.96 -8.80
C GLN A 114 -0.92 -22.45 -10.06
N LEU A 115 -1.43 -21.35 -10.59
CA LEU A 115 -0.81 -20.67 -11.73
C LEU A 115 0.43 -19.94 -11.22
N ASP A 116 1.61 -20.41 -11.63
CA ASP A 116 2.87 -19.70 -11.43
C ASP A 116 3.07 -18.71 -12.57
N LEU A 117 2.36 -17.58 -12.48
CA LEU A 117 2.50 -16.49 -13.43
C LEU A 117 3.69 -15.63 -13.02
N PRO A 118 4.60 -15.28 -13.95
CA PRO A 118 5.69 -14.38 -13.65
C PRO A 118 5.13 -13.04 -13.15
N VAL A 119 5.65 -12.56 -12.01
CA VAL A 119 5.24 -11.27 -11.44
C VAL A 119 5.70 -10.16 -12.40
N PRO A 120 4.78 -9.35 -12.94
CA PRO A 120 5.17 -8.25 -13.82
C PRO A 120 6.06 -7.24 -13.10
N ARG A 121 7.16 -6.84 -13.76
CA ARG A 121 7.97 -5.71 -13.29
C ARG A 121 7.37 -4.42 -13.83
N PHE A 122 6.65 -3.71 -12.95
CA PHE A 122 6.12 -2.40 -13.27
C PHE A 122 7.26 -1.41 -13.46
N LYS A 123 7.23 -0.67 -14.58
CA LYS A 123 8.12 0.46 -14.83
C LYS A 123 7.41 1.75 -14.43
N ILE A 124 8.16 2.68 -13.85
CA ILE A 124 7.66 4.01 -13.53
C ILE A 124 7.50 4.77 -14.85
N ASP A 125 6.29 5.26 -15.12
CA ASP A 125 5.96 6.07 -16.27
C ASP A 125 5.52 7.48 -15.87
N SER A 126 5.09 8.29 -16.83
CA SER A 126 4.62 9.66 -16.59
C SER A 126 3.32 9.75 -15.77
N ASN A 127 2.58 8.66 -15.63
CA ASN A 127 1.30 8.59 -14.91
C ASN A 127 1.45 7.96 -13.52
N TYR A 128 2.66 7.53 -13.14
CA TYR A 128 2.92 6.92 -11.84
C TYR A 128 2.55 7.88 -10.71
N CYS A 129 1.76 7.39 -9.76
CA CYS A 129 1.31 8.16 -8.61
C CYS A 129 2.02 7.70 -7.33
N GLY A 130 2.53 8.65 -6.54
CA GLY A 130 3.24 8.39 -5.29
C GLY A 130 4.75 8.61 -5.43
N GLU A 131 5.48 8.38 -4.34
CA GLU A 131 6.95 8.47 -4.34
C GLU A 131 7.53 7.25 -5.07
N PRO A 132 8.32 7.44 -6.15
CA PRO A 132 8.93 6.33 -6.87
C PRO A 132 10.01 5.65 -6.01
N PRO A 133 10.12 4.31 -6.04
CA PRO A 133 11.21 3.61 -5.36
C PRO A 133 12.58 4.12 -5.84
N PRO A 134 13.55 4.30 -4.94
CA PRO A 134 14.88 4.74 -5.33
C PRO A 134 15.62 3.56 -5.97
N LEU A 135 15.64 3.57 -7.30
CA LEU A 135 16.36 2.60 -8.13
C LEU A 135 17.51 3.24 -8.88
N GLU A 136 17.54 4.58 -8.95
CA GLU A 136 18.49 5.35 -9.74
C GLU A 136 19.56 6.00 -8.87
N VAL A 137 20.83 5.75 -9.18
CA VAL A 137 22.00 6.43 -8.62
C VAL A 137 22.58 7.36 -9.68
N THR A 138 22.82 8.61 -9.29
CA THR A 138 23.59 9.56 -10.09
C THR A 138 24.98 9.72 -9.51
N PHE A 139 26.00 9.41 -10.31
CA PHE A 139 27.40 9.71 -10.00
C PHE A 139 27.74 11.08 -10.57
N CYS A 140 28.37 11.92 -9.74
CA CYS A 140 28.83 13.25 -10.13
C CYS A 140 30.35 13.35 -9.93
N HIS A 141 30.98 14.31 -10.61
CA HIS A 141 32.43 14.56 -10.54
C HIS A 141 33.29 13.35 -10.93
N LEU A 142 32.81 12.54 -11.88
CA LEU A 142 33.60 11.44 -12.45
C LEU A 142 34.77 11.98 -13.29
N ASN A 143 35.91 11.30 -13.17
CA ASN A 143 37.05 11.49 -14.06
C ASN A 143 36.66 11.07 -15.49
N ASP A 144 37.17 11.77 -16.51
CA ASP A 144 36.84 11.55 -17.92
C ASP A 144 37.36 10.22 -18.48
N ASN A 145 38.34 9.59 -17.81
CA ASN A 145 38.80 8.24 -18.12
C ASN A 145 37.84 7.14 -17.66
N ILE A 146 36.80 7.47 -16.88
CA ILE A 146 35.81 6.50 -16.42
C ILE A 146 34.76 6.29 -17.50
N ASP A 147 34.77 5.11 -18.10
CA ASP A 147 33.84 4.75 -19.17
C ASP A 147 32.70 3.82 -18.68
N LYS A 148 31.79 3.50 -19.60
CA LYS A 148 30.64 2.64 -19.35
C LYS A 148 31.06 1.26 -18.82
N THR A 149 32.11 0.68 -19.41
CA THR A 149 32.63 -0.64 -19.06
C THR A 149 33.16 -0.67 -17.63
N PHE A 150 34.02 0.29 -17.28
CA PHE A 150 34.56 0.41 -15.93
C PHE A 150 33.46 0.55 -14.88
N LEU A 151 32.49 1.44 -15.11
CA LEU A 151 31.38 1.63 -14.16
C LEU A 151 30.53 0.38 -14.06
N THR A 152 30.24 -0.30 -15.17
CA THR A 152 29.47 -1.56 -15.16
C THR A 152 30.14 -2.59 -14.26
N ASP A 153 31.46 -2.79 -14.42
CA ASP A 153 32.22 -3.74 -13.61
C ASP A 153 32.27 -3.38 -12.12
N MET A 154 32.27 -2.08 -11.82
CA MET A 154 32.20 -1.58 -10.45
C MET A 154 30.81 -1.81 -9.84
N VAL A 155 29.75 -1.44 -10.54
CA VAL A 155 28.39 -1.42 -9.98
C VAL A 155 27.68 -2.78 -9.99
N GLN A 156 28.04 -3.69 -10.92
CA GLN A 156 27.41 -5.01 -11.00
C GLN A 156 27.61 -5.87 -9.75
N LYS A 157 28.63 -5.55 -8.94
CA LYS A 157 28.93 -6.22 -7.67
C LYS A 157 27.85 -5.99 -6.60
N PHE A 158 27.10 -4.89 -6.72
CA PHE A 158 26.00 -4.55 -5.79
C PHE A 158 24.65 -5.10 -6.26
N GLY A 159 24.56 -5.50 -7.54
CA GLY A 159 23.44 -6.23 -8.11
C GLY A 159 23.20 -5.94 -9.58
N ALA A 160 22.11 -6.50 -10.12
CA ALA A 160 21.76 -6.36 -11.51
C ALA A 160 21.41 -4.90 -11.87
N VAL A 161 22.01 -4.43 -12.95
CA VAL A 161 21.84 -3.08 -13.49
C VAL A 161 20.87 -3.17 -14.66
N GLU A 162 19.77 -2.42 -14.59
CA GLU A 162 18.81 -2.31 -15.69
C GLU A 162 19.32 -1.34 -16.77
N GLU A 163 19.93 -0.23 -16.35
CA GLU A 163 20.40 0.81 -17.26
C GLU A 163 21.65 1.52 -16.72
N LEU A 164 22.61 1.80 -17.60
CA LEU A 164 23.80 2.58 -17.28
C LEU A 164 24.15 3.53 -18.41
N ILE A 165 24.22 4.82 -18.09
CA ILE A 165 24.55 5.90 -19.02
C ILE A 165 25.66 6.75 -18.44
N VAL A 166 26.72 6.96 -19.20
CA VAL A 166 27.72 8.01 -18.97
C VAL A 166 27.37 9.17 -19.90
N TYR A 167 27.24 10.37 -19.36
CA TYR A 167 26.80 11.53 -20.14
C TYR A 167 27.98 12.27 -20.78
N TYR A 168 27.82 12.55 -22.07
CA TYR A 168 28.75 13.33 -22.87
C TYR A 168 28.03 14.54 -23.46
N HIS A 169 28.76 15.62 -23.69
CA HIS A 169 28.24 16.80 -24.37
C HIS A 169 27.83 16.43 -25.81
N PRO A 170 26.60 16.72 -26.28
CA PRO A 170 26.09 16.19 -27.56
C PRO A 170 26.85 16.65 -28.80
N VAL A 171 27.49 17.83 -28.74
CA VAL A 171 28.32 18.38 -29.85
C VAL A 171 29.82 18.05 -29.70
N THR A 172 30.44 18.43 -28.58
CA THR A 172 31.89 18.25 -28.38
C THR A 172 32.29 16.84 -27.98
N ASN A 173 31.32 15.99 -27.64
CA ASN A 173 31.50 14.65 -27.08
C ASN A 173 32.42 14.59 -25.86
N LYS A 174 32.59 15.71 -25.15
CA LYS A 174 33.36 15.77 -23.91
C LYS A 174 32.58 15.10 -22.79
N HIS A 175 33.28 14.31 -21.99
CA HIS A 175 32.72 13.67 -20.81
C HIS A 175 32.23 14.73 -19.81
N LEU A 176 31.00 14.58 -19.29
CA LEU A 176 30.40 15.57 -18.38
C LEU A 176 30.69 15.31 -16.89
N GLY A 177 31.37 14.21 -16.58
CA GLY A 177 31.62 13.82 -15.19
C GLY A 177 30.36 13.30 -14.49
N ILE A 178 29.32 12.96 -15.26
CA ILE A 178 28.02 12.52 -14.74
C ILE A 178 27.68 11.16 -15.34
N ALA A 179 27.25 10.23 -14.50
CA ALA A 179 26.68 8.97 -14.94
C ALA A 179 25.40 8.64 -14.16
N ARG A 180 24.48 7.94 -14.81
CA ARG A 180 23.22 7.46 -14.24
C ARG A 180 23.20 5.94 -14.30
N VAL A 181 22.87 5.32 -13.17
CA VAL A 181 22.78 3.87 -13.01
C VAL A 181 21.42 3.55 -12.42
N VAL A 182 20.64 2.71 -13.10
CA VAL A 182 19.36 2.19 -12.60
C VAL A 182 19.53 0.72 -12.25
N PHE A 183 19.21 0.35 -11.02
CA PHE A 183 19.20 -1.03 -10.56
C PHE A 183 17.83 -1.68 -10.72
N GLU A 184 17.84 -3.00 -10.85
CA GLU A 184 16.59 -3.77 -10.87
C GLU A 184 15.87 -3.80 -9.52
N THR A 185 16.61 -3.61 -8.42
CA THR A 185 16.05 -3.70 -7.06
C THR A 185 16.53 -2.55 -6.18
N THR A 186 15.66 -2.12 -5.25
CA THR A 186 16.00 -1.13 -4.24
C THR A 186 17.06 -1.63 -3.26
N LYS A 187 17.25 -2.95 -3.15
CA LYS A 187 18.33 -3.54 -2.33
C LYS A 187 19.69 -3.25 -2.94
N SER A 188 19.83 -3.39 -4.26
CA SER A 188 21.08 -3.10 -4.97
C SER A 188 21.42 -1.62 -4.92
N PHE A 189 20.43 -0.75 -5.14
CA PHE A 189 20.57 0.70 -4.93
C PHE A 189 21.11 1.01 -3.53
N LYS A 190 20.46 0.49 -2.48
CA LYS A 190 20.86 0.70 -1.08
C LYS A 190 22.21 0.09 -0.72
N SER A 191 22.69 -0.88 -1.48
CA SER A 191 23.99 -1.50 -1.23
C SER A 191 25.15 -0.70 -1.81
N LEU A 192 24.90 0.12 -2.83
CA LEU A 192 25.90 0.97 -3.46
C LEU A 192 25.99 2.35 -2.76
N CYS A 193 24.86 2.92 -2.35
CA CYS A 193 24.77 4.21 -1.66
C CYS A 193 25.09 4.10 -0.16
#